data_AF-A0A3D0DIR5-F1
#
_entry.id   AF-A0A3D0DIR5-F1
#
_cell.length_a   1.000
_cell.length_b   1.000
_cell.length_c   1.000
_cell.angle_alpha   90.00
_cell.angle_beta   90.00
_cell.angle_gamma   90.00
#
_symmetry.space_group_name_H-M   'P 1'
#
loop_
_entity.id
_entity.type
_entity.pdbx_description
1 polymer ?
#
loop_
_entity_poly.entity_id
_entity_poly.type
_entity_poly.pdbx_seq_one_letter_code
_entity_poly.pdbx_strand_id
1 'polypeptide(L)' 'MGLSVVRLTKIDGLTLRVADTDILDGTPLLDIKPYIPDIDSFPGSRAGWFDANTVERKIAD' A
#
# COMPACT_ATOMS: atom_id res chain seq x y z
N MET A 1 1.58 -17.55 0.60
CA MET A 1 1.63 -16.24 -0.09
C MET A 1 2.22 -15.24 0.88
N GLY A 2 3.18 -14.42 0.45
CA GLY A 2 3.80 -13.39 1.31
C GLY A 2 2.97 -12.11 1.31
N LEU A 3 3.05 -11.37 2.42
CA LEU A 3 2.50 -10.02 2.56
C LEU A 3 3.58 -9.15 3.21
N SER A 4 3.88 -8.03 2.57
CA SER A 4 4.89 -7.08 3.05
C SER A 4 4.31 -5.68 3.05
N VAL A 5 4.44 -4.97 4.17
CA VAL A 5 4.21 -3.52 4.22
C VAL A 5 5.52 -2.85 3.84
N VAL A 6 5.48 -2.01 2.83
CA VAL A 6 6.68 -1.35 2.28
C VAL A 6 6.48 0.15 2.18
N ARG A 7 7.56 0.91 2.25
CA ARG A 7 7.51 2.35 2.07
C ARG A 7 7.62 2.70 0.59
N LEU A 8 6.58 3.31 0.04
CA LEU A 8 6.60 3.84 -1.33
C LEU A 8 7.43 5.12 -1.38
N THR A 9 8.52 5.11 -2.14
CA THR A 9 9.45 6.24 -2.26
C THR A 9 9.29 7.01 -3.56
N LYS A 10 8.81 6.36 -4.63
CA LYS A 10 8.57 7.01 -5.93
C LYS A 10 7.57 6.22 -6.80
N ILE A 11 6.84 6.94 -7.64
CA ILE A 11 6.01 6.39 -8.72
C ILE A 11 6.59 6.88 -10.05
N ASP A 12 7.04 5.96 -10.89
CA ASP A 12 7.60 6.21 -12.23
C ASP A 12 6.72 5.49 -13.28
N GLY A 13 5.56 6.09 -13.63
CA GLY A 13 4.58 5.46 -14.51
C GLY A 13 4.01 4.17 -13.90
N LEU A 14 4.34 3.02 -14.49
CA LEU A 14 3.94 1.69 -13.98
C LEU A 14 4.97 1.04 -13.06
N THR A 15 6.07 1.74 -12.76
CA THR A 15 7.12 1.25 -11.85
C THR A 15 7.01 1.95 -10.50
N LEU A 16 6.94 1.16 -9.42
CA LEU A 16 6.96 1.65 -8.04
C LEU A 16 8.34 1.41 -7.44
N ARG A 17 8.95 2.44 -6.86
CA ARG A 17 10.17 2.30 -6.06
C ARG A 17 9.78 2.18 -4.59
N VAL A 18 10.12 1.06 -3.97
CA VAL A 18 9.80 0.76 -2.58
C VAL A 18 11.07 0.55 -1.75
N ALA A 19 10.96 0.75 -0.44
CA ALA A 19 12.02 0.51 0.52
C ALA A 19 11.50 -0.34 1.68
N ASP A 20 12.42 -0.80 2.53
CA ASP A 20 12.13 -1.53 3.76
C ASP A 20 11.48 -2.91 3.50
N THR A 21 12.01 -3.65 2.51
CA THR A 21 11.52 -4.99 2.12
C THR A 21 12.66 -6.01 2.05
N ASP A 22 12.30 -7.27 2.28
CA ASP A 22 13.15 -8.47 2.25
C ASP A 22 12.81 -9.40 1.06
N ILE A 23 12.03 -8.91 0.09
CA ILE A 23 11.61 -9.68 -1.07
C ILE A 23 12.78 -9.88 -2.05
N LEU A 24 12.99 -11.12 -2.49
CA LEU A 24 14.02 -11.46 -3.47
C LEU A 24 13.67 -10.94 -4.88
N ASP A 25 14.70 -10.61 -5.65
CA ASP A 25 14.55 -10.24 -7.05
C ASP A 25 13.84 -11.33 -7.87
N GLY A 26 12.99 -10.91 -8.80
CA GLY A 26 12.15 -11.81 -9.61
C GLY A 26 10.96 -12.45 -8.89
N THR A 27 10.73 -12.16 -7.60
CA THR A 27 9.53 -12.66 -6.89
C THR A 27 8.25 -12.13 -7.54
N PRO A 28 7.30 -13.00 -7.98
CA PRO A 28 6.06 -12.55 -8.62
C PRO A 28 5.17 -11.74 -7.67
N LEU A 29 4.69 -10.59 -8.14
CA LEU A 29 3.73 -9.76 -7.43
C LEU A 29 2.29 -10.16 -7.80
N LEU A 30 1.46 -10.40 -6.79
CA LEU A 30 0.08 -10.84 -6.99
C LEU A 30 -0.93 -9.71 -6.84
N ASP A 31 -0.72 -8.80 -5.88
CA ASP A 31 -1.66 -7.73 -5.56
C ASP A 31 -0.95 -6.54 -4.90
N ILE A 32 -1.55 -5.36 -5.02
CA ILE A 32 -1.10 -4.12 -4.36
C ILE A 32 -2.30 -3.44 -3.72
N LYS A 33 -2.17 -3.09 -2.45
CA LYS A 33 -3.19 -2.35 -1.70
C LYS A 33 -2.60 -1.09 -1.07
N PRO A 34 -3.40 -0.03 -0.90
CA PRO A 34 -2.97 1.11 -0.12
C PRO A 34 -2.90 0.68 1.35
N TYR A 35 -1.95 1.25 2.08
CA TYR A 35 -1.91 1.11 3.53
C TYR A 35 -2.99 1.99 4.17
N ILE A 36 -3.83 1.47 5.06
CA ILE A 36 -4.96 2.20 5.63
C ILE A 36 -4.71 2.47 7.12
N PRO A 37 -4.36 3.71 7.52
CA PRO A 37 -3.99 4.03 8.90
C PRO A 37 -5.03 3.67 9.96
N ASP A 38 -6.32 3.67 9.60
CA ASP A 38 -7.43 3.41 10.54
C ASP A 38 -7.56 1.94 10.93
N ILE A 39 -7.02 1.02 10.13
CA ILE A 39 -7.09 -0.43 10.36
C ILE A 39 -5.71 -1.09 10.43
N ASP A 40 -4.66 -0.39 10.00
CA ASP A 40 -3.28 -0.83 10.08
C ASP A 40 -2.50 -0.09 11.20
N SER A 41 -1.27 -0.54 11.48
CA SER A 41 -0.50 -0.15 12.67
C SER A 41 0.30 1.17 12.63
N PHE A 42 0.32 1.93 11.53
CA PHE A 42 1.09 3.18 11.37
C PHE A 42 0.14 4.38 11.14
N PRO A 43 -0.39 5.01 12.22
CA PRO A 43 -1.44 6.02 12.12
C PRO A 43 -1.05 7.29 11.36
N GLY A 44 0.24 7.61 11.29
CA GLY A 44 0.75 8.79 10.57
C GLY A 44 1.01 8.58 9.08
N SER A 45 0.72 7.38 8.56
CA SER A 45 0.88 7.09 7.13
C SER A 45 -0.27 7.68 6.31
N ARG A 46 -0.07 7.80 4.99
CA ARG A 46 -1.11 8.28 4.06
C ARG A 46 -1.77 7.07 3.41
N ALA A 47 -3.09 7.11 3.19
CA ALA A 47 -3.80 6.03 2.50
C ALA A 47 -3.80 6.16 0.97
N GLY A 48 -3.06 7.12 0.43
CA GLY A 48 -2.80 7.24 -1.00
C GLY A 48 -4.08 7.41 -1.81
N TRP A 49 -4.30 6.54 -2.80
CA TRP A 49 -5.51 6.58 -3.63
C TRP A 49 -6.80 6.25 -2.86
N PHE A 50 -6.70 5.66 -1.66
CA PHE A 50 -7.84 5.46 -0.80
C PHE A 50 -8.38 6.79 -0.26
N ASP A 51 -7.50 7.72 0.10
CA ASP A 51 -7.90 9.08 0.53
C ASP A 51 -8.41 9.94 -0.63
N ALA A 52 -7.99 9.64 -1.87
CA ALA A 52 -8.41 10.38 -3.06
C ALA A 52 -9.82 9.96 -3.56
N ASN A 53 -10.41 8.90 -3.02
CA ASN A 53 -11.75 8.47 -3.41
C ASN A 53 -12.81 9.38 -2.78
N THR A 54 -13.75 9.85 -3.60
CA THR A 54 -14.91 10.65 -3.16
C THR A 54 -16.04 9.80 -2.57
N VAL A 55 -15.83 8.50 -2.40
CA VAL A 55 -16.84 7.58 -1.88
C VAL A 55 -16.87 7.68 -0.37
N GLU A 56 -18.04 7.96 0.20
CA GLU A 56 -18.25 7.93 1.65
C GLU A 56 -17.86 6.57 2.23
N ARG A 57 -17.06 6.61 3.30
CA ARG A 57 -16.66 5.40 4.03
C ARG A 57 -17.89 4.79 4.69
N LYS A 58 -18.36 3.68 4.15
CA LYS A 58 -19.40 2.85 4.77
C LYS A 58 -18.73 1.83 5.68
N ILE A 59 -19.23 1.73 6.91
CA ILE A 59 -18.92 0.60 7.78
C ILE A 59 -19.65 -0.61 7.19
N ALA A 60 -18.92 -1.70 6.95
CA ALA A 60 -19.53 -2.96 6.53
C ALA A 60 -20.24 -3.61 7.74
N ASP A 61 -21.37 -4.26 7.49
CA ASP A 61 -22.18 -4.97 8.50
C ASP A 61 -21.40 -6.12 9.19
#